data_AF-A0A2Z7BKI7-F1
#
_entry.id   AF-A0A2Z7BKI7-F1
#
_cell.length_a   1.000
_cell.length_b   1.000
_cell.length_c   1.000
_cell.angle_alpha   90.00
_cell.angle_beta   90.00
_cell.angle_gamma   90.00
#
_symmetry.space_group_name_H-M   'P 1'
#
loop_
_entity.id
_entity.type
_entity.pdbx_description
1 polymer ?
#
loop_
_entity_poly.entity_id
_entity_poly.type
_entity_poly.pdbx_seq_one_letter_code
_entity_poly.pdbx_strand_id
1 'polypeptide(L)'
;MSSSGQVKASHILIKHEGSRRKSSWRDPDGSRIFATTRDAAVGQLTSIRDDILVGKSRFEDVASRFSDCSSAKRGGDLGETLNPLCLFLEMECSVPRS
;
A
#
# COMPACT_ATOMS: atom_id res chain seq x y z
N MET A 1 12.84 -17.89 -25.06
CA MET A 1 12.45 -18.50 -23.77
C MET A 1 11.37 -17.62 -23.17
N SER A 2 10.15 -18.14 -23.06
CA SER A 2 8.95 -17.38 -22.71
C SER A 2 9.00 -16.91 -21.25
N SER A 3 9.04 -15.60 -21.02
CA SER A 3 8.99 -14.92 -19.70
C SER A 3 7.60 -15.06 -19.03
N SER A 4 7.12 -16.30 -18.92
CA SER A 4 5.73 -16.67 -18.63
C SER A 4 5.39 -16.69 -17.13
N GLY A 5 6.09 -15.90 -16.31
CA GLY A 5 5.89 -15.89 -14.86
C GLY A 5 6.11 -14.54 -14.17
N GLN A 6 6.33 -13.46 -14.93
CA GLN A 6 6.51 -12.13 -14.38
C GLN A 6 5.18 -11.38 -14.40
N VAL A 7 4.72 -10.97 -13.21
CA VAL A 7 3.55 -10.12 -13.04
C VAL A 7 3.99 -8.75 -12.58
N LYS A 8 3.40 -7.72 -13.18
CA LYS A 8 3.54 -6.34 -12.73
C LYS A 8 2.42 -6.06 -11.73
N ALA A 9 2.78 -5.52 -10.56
CA ALA A 9 1.83 -5.15 -9.53
C ALA A 9 2.15 -3.77 -8.96
N SER A 10 1.09 -3.07 -8.58
CA SER A 10 1.18 -1.82 -7.85
C SER A 10 0.34 -1.91 -6.60
N HIS A 11 0.77 -1.24 -5.53
CA HIS A 11 0.06 -1.27 -4.25
C HIS A 11 -0.09 0.12 -3.63
N ILE A 12 -1.09 0.25 -2.76
CA ILE A 12 -1.28 1.42 -1.90
C ILE A 12 -1.21 0.90 -0.47
N LEU A 13 -0.23 1.38 0.28
CA LEU A 13 -0.05 1.02 1.69
C LEU A 13 -0.45 2.20 2.56
N ILE A 14 -1.50 2.05 3.37
CA ILE A 14 -1.85 3.05 4.39
C ILE A 14 -1.47 2.48 5.75
N LYS A 15 -0.57 3.15 6.46
CA LYS A 15 -0.18 2.74 7.81
C LYS A 15 -1.16 3.27 8.84
N HIS A 16 -1.32 2.50 9.91
CA HIS A 16 -2.14 2.85 11.06
C HIS A 16 -1.39 2.55 12.36
N GLU A 17 -2.03 2.84 13.50
CA GLU A 17 -1.45 2.72 14.85
C GLU A 17 -0.92 1.31 15.18
N GLY A 18 -1.44 0.27 14.50
CA GLY A 18 -1.05 -1.13 14.67
C GLY A 18 0.09 -1.56 13.74
N SER A 19 0.57 -0.67 12.86
CA SER A 19 1.71 -0.95 11.99
C SER A 19 2.98 -1.14 12.82
N ARG A 20 3.76 -2.18 12.51
CA ARG A 20 5.05 -2.45 13.17
C ARG A 20 6.01 -1.27 13.09
N ARG A 21 6.03 -0.58 11.95
CA ARG A 21 6.77 0.67 11.74
C ARG A 21 5.78 1.80 11.54
N LYS A 22 5.65 2.65 12.54
CA LYS A 22 4.73 3.80 12.56
C LYS A 22 5.29 5.06 11.90
N SER A 23 6.42 4.98 11.21
CA SER A 23 6.98 6.09 10.44
C SER A 23 6.85 5.83 8.94
N SER A 24 6.66 6.89 8.16
CA SER A 24 6.72 6.83 6.69
C SER A 24 7.51 8.00 6.14
N TRP A 25 7.79 7.98 4.83
CA TRP A 25 8.43 9.11 4.15
C TRP A 25 7.59 10.40 4.24
N ARG A 26 6.28 10.26 4.44
CA ARG A 26 5.31 11.35 4.53
C ARG A 26 5.14 11.86 5.96
N ASP A 27 5.48 11.01 6.93
CA ASP A 27 5.36 11.30 8.35
C ASP A 27 6.55 10.64 9.09
N PRO A 28 7.71 11.32 9.10
CA PRO A 28 8.93 10.77 9.70
C PRO A 28 8.78 10.56 11.21
N ASP A 29 8.05 11.44 11.90
CA ASP A 29 7.73 11.34 13.33
C ASP A 29 6.67 10.27 13.62
N GLY A 30 5.83 9.93 12.65
CA GLY A 30 4.82 8.88 12.79
C GLY A 30 3.57 9.28 13.59
N SER A 31 3.42 10.57 13.90
CA SER A 31 2.29 11.12 14.66
C SER A 31 0.95 10.90 13.97
N ARG A 32 0.90 11.05 12.64
CA ARG A 32 -0.31 10.82 11.83
C ARG A 32 -0.65 9.34 11.78
N ILE A 33 0.37 8.49 11.65
CA ILE A 33 0.19 7.03 11.61
C ILE A 33 -0.29 6.52 12.97
N PHE A 34 0.27 7.04 14.06
CA PHE A 34 -0.15 6.72 15.43
C PHE A 34 -1.59 7.16 15.71
N ALA A 35 -2.00 8.32 15.19
CA ALA A 35 -3.37 8.81 15.32
C ALA A 35 -4.38 8.10 14.39
N THR A 36 -3.91 7.38 13.37
CA THR A 36 -4.78 6.68 12.42
C THR A 36 -5.15 5.30 12.97
N THR A 37 -6.42 5.07 13.22
CA THR A 37 -6.91 3.76 13.67
C THR A 37 -6.98 2.76 12.52
N ARG A 38 -7.08 1.46 12.84
CA ARG A 38 -7.26 0.40 11.83
C ARG A 38 -8.50 0.67 10.97
N ASP A 39 -9.64 1.00 11.59
CA ASP A 39 -10.88 1.26 10.89
C ASP A 39 -10.80 2.52 10.02
N ALA A 40 -10.13 3.57 10.49
CA ALA A 40 -9.89 4.77 9.68
C ALA A 40 -9.02 4.48 8.46
N ALA A 41 -8.03 3.59 8.57
CA ALA A 41 -7.22 3.16 7.43
C ALA A 41 -8.04 2.32 6.43
N VAL A 42 -8.88 1.40 6.92
CA VAL A 42 -9.78 0.60 6.08
C VAL A 42 -10.81 1.49 5.38
N GLY A 43 -11.37 2.47 6.07
CA GLY A 43 -12.28 3.46 5.49
C GLY A 43 -11.63 4.27 4.38
N GLN A 44 -10.38 4.74 4.59
CA GLN A 44 -9.61 5.43 3.55
C GLN A 44 -9.35 4.53 2.33
N LEU A 45 -8.92 3.28 2.54
CA LEU A 45 -8.70 2.32 1.45
C LEU A 45 -9.99 2.03 0.67
N THR A 46 -11.12 1.91 1.35
CA THR A 46 -12.43 1.66 0.73
C THR A 46 -12.86 2.86 -0.11
N SER A 47 -12.77 4.08 0.44
CA SER A 47 -13.10 5.31 -0.31
C SER A 47 -12.20 5.48 -1.54
N ILE A 48 -10.90 5.22 -1.40
CA ILE A 48 -9.94 5.22 -2.52
C ILE A 48 -10.34 4.20 -3.57
N ARG A 49 -10.68 2.98 -3.16
CA ARG A 49 -11.10 1.92 -4.08
C ARG A 49 -12.34 2.36 -4.85
N ASP A 50 -13.34 2.91 -4.17
CA ASP A 50 -14.57 3.37 -4.81
C ASP A 50 -14.32 4.53 -5.77
N ASP A 51 -13.47 5.49 -5.41
CA ASP A 51 -13.09 6.60 -6.29
C ASP A 51 -12.36 6.11 -7.55
N ILE A 52 -11.52 5.08 -7.42
CA ILE A 52 -10.84 4.44 -8.56
C ILE A 52 -11.84 3.67 -9.42
N LEU A 53 -12.78 2.94 -8.81
CA LEU A 53 -13.80 2.17 -9.52
C LEU A 53 -14.76 3.08 -10.32
N VAL A 54 -15.11 4.24 -9.77
CA VAL A 54 -15.95 5.25 -10.43
C VAL A 54 -15.13 6.07 -11.44
N GLY A 55 -13.80 5.92 -11.47
CA GLY A 55 -12.91 6.66 -12.38
C GLY A 55 -12.68 8.12 -11.99
N LYS A 56 -13.00 8.51 -10.74
CA LYS A 56 -12.77 9.86 -10.21
C LYS A 56 -11.28 10.14 -9.94
N SER A 57 -10.49 9.10 -9.69
CA SER A 57 -9.06 9.22 -9.39
C SER A 57 -8.29 8.05 -9.98
N ARG A 58 -7.06 8.31 -10.44
CA ARG A 58 -6.19 7.25 -10.97
C ARG A 58 -5.43 6.59 -9.81
N PHE A 59 -5.22 5.28 -9.90
CA PHE A 59 -4.48 4.53 -8.89
C PHE A 59 -3.10 5.12 -8.60
N GLU A 60 -2.37 5.51 -9.66
CA GLU A 60 -1.03 6.07 -9.59
C GLU A 60 -0.96 7.39 -8.79
N ASP A 61 -1.96 8.25 -8.99
CA ASP A 61 -2.07 9.55 -8.30
C ASP A 61 -2.35 9.34 -6.81
N VAL A 62 -3.27 8.43 -6.50
CA VAL A 62 -3.60 8.09 -5.12
C VAL A 62 -2.40 7.43 -4.44
N ALA A 63 -1.75 6.48 -5.09
CA ALA A 63 -0.57 5.81 -4.57
C ALA A 63 0.56 6.81 -4.29
N SER A 64 0.80 7.76 -5.19
CA SER A 64 1.85 8.78 -5.00
C SER A 64 1.56 9.73 -3.84
N ARG A 65 0.29 10.01 -3.55
CA ARG A 65 -0.11 10.98 -2.53
C ARG A 65 -0.37 10.37 -1.15
N PHE A 66 -0.90 9.15 -1.11
CA PHE A 66 -1.43 8.52 0.09
C PHE A 66 -0.69 7.25 0.51
N SER A 67 0.12 6.63 -0.36
CA SER A 67 0.88 5.43 0.03
C SER A 67 2.06 5.80 0.93
N ASP A 68 2.13 5.16 2.10
CA ASP A 68 3.21 5.27 3.09
C ASP A 68 4.44 4.39 2.72
N CYS A 69 4.39 3.67 1.58
CA CYS A 69 5.51 2.91 1.04
C CYS A 69 6.43 3.82 0.19
N SER A 70 7.72 3.49 0.10
CA SER A 70 8.67 4.21 -0.77
C SER A 70 8.33 4.06 -2.27
N SER A 71 7.56 3.03 -2.63
CA SER A 71 7.00 2.83 -3.99
C SER A 71 6.04 3.95 -4.41
N ALA A 72 5.54 4.78 -3.48
CA ALA A 72 4.70 5.93 -3.76
C ALA A 72 5.31 6.85 -4.83
N LYS A 73 6.64 7.04 -4.81
CA LYS A 73 7.34 7.88 -5.81
C LYS A 73 7.20 7.39 -7.26
N ARG A 74 6.82 6.12 -7.46
CA ARG A 74 6.59 5.48 -8.76
C ARG A 74 5.12 5.10 -8.96
N GLY A 75 4.18 5.80 -8.32
CA GLY A 75 2.76 5.45 -8.42
C GLY A 75 2.40 4.12 -7.76
N GLY A 76 3.15 3.69 -6.75
CA GLY A 76 2.92 2.42 -6.04
C GLY A 76 3.50 1.20 -6.74
N ASP A 77 4.30 1.39 -7.79
CA ASP A 77 4.88 0.31 -8.58
C ASP A 77 5.93 -0.50 -7.80
N LEU A 78 5.66 -1.80 -7.66
CA LEU A 78 6.53 -2.77 -6.98
C LEU A 78 7.60 -3.39 -7.90
N GLY A 79 7.67 -3.01 -9.18
CA GLY A 79 8.60 -3.55 -10.16
C GLY A 79 8.17 -4.89 -10.77
N GLU A 80 9.01 -5.43 -11.66
CA GLU A 80 8.74 -6.59 -12.52
C GLU A 80 9.15 -7.96 -11.92
N THR A 81 9.48 -8.04 -10.64
CA THR A 81 10.06 -9.26 -10.05
C THR A 81 9.34 -9.69 -8.78
N LEU A 82 8.02 -9.85 -8.86
CA LEU A 82 7.29 -10.62 -7.85
C LEU A 82 6.99 -12.01 -8.41
N ASN A 83 7.71 -13.01 -7.87
CA ASN A 83 7.22 -14.39 -7.89
C ASN A 83 5.77 -14.36 -7.35
N PRO A 84 4.81 -15.10 -7.90
CA PRO A 84 3.40 -15.03 -7.47
C PRO A 84 3.20 -15.33 -5.96
N LEU A 85 4.16 -16.00 -5.32
CA LEU A 85 4.23 -16.20 -3.86
C LEU A 85 4.56 -14.93 -3.05
N CYS A 86 5.18 -13.91 -3.65
CA CYS A 86 5.61 -12.68 -2.99
C CYS A 86 4.47 -11.65 -2.87
N LEU A 87 3.48 -11.71 -3.77
CA LEU A 87 2.29 -10.85 -3.76
C LEU A 87 1.43 -11.02 -2.48
N PHE A 88 1.50 -12.18 -1.84
CA PHE A 88 0.71 -12.48 -0.64
C PHE A 88 1.32 -11.90 0.65
N LEU A 89 2.61 -11.55 0.66
CA LEU A 89 3.30 -11.20 1.91
C LEU A 89 3.10 -9.73 2.32
N GLU A 90 2.71 -8.85 1.40
CA GLU A 90 2.54 -7.41 1.66
C GLU A 90 1.09 -7.03 2.00
N MET A 91 0.11 -7.91 1.80
CA MET A 91 -1.27 -7.70 2.27
C MET A 91 -1.46 -7.97 3.76
N GLU A 92 -0.51 -8.65 4.41
CA GLU A 92 -0.68 -9.16 5.77
C GLU A 92 0.50 -8.81 6.68
N CYS A 93 0.72 -7.51 6.90
CA CYS A 93 1.40 -7.06 8.13
C CYS A 93 0.48 -7.22 9.37
N SER A 94 -0.19 -8.37 9.52
CA SER A 94 -0.83 -8.78 10.77
C SER A 94 -1.21 -10.27 10.77
N VAL A 95 -0.23 -11.15 10.59
CA VAL A 95 -0.30 -12.46 11.27
C VAL A 95 0.89 -12.55 12.22
N PRO A 96 0.68 -12.60 13.55
CA PRO A 96 1.75 -12.96 14.46
C PRO A 96 2.17 -14.39 14.12
N ARG A 97 3.42 -14.57 13.71
CA ARG A 97 4.07 -15.87 13.78
C ARG A 97 4.23 -16.21 15.25
N SER A 98 3.33 -17.07 15.74
CA SER A 98 3.56 -17.92 16.91
C SER A 98 4.66 -18.92 16.63
#